data_AF-A0A3A6QPW3-F1
#
_entry.id   AF-A0A3A6QPW3-F1
#
_cell.length_a   1.000
_cell.length_b   1.000
_cell.length_c   1.000
_cell.angle_alpha   90.00
_cell.angle_beta   90.00
_cell.angle_gamma   90.00
#
_symmetry.space_group_name_H-M   'P 1'
#
loop_
_entity.id
_entity.type
_entity.pdbx_description
1 polymer ?
#
loop_
_entity_poly.entity_id
_entity_poly.type
_entity_poly.pdbx_seq_one_letter_code
_entity_poly.pdbx_strand_id
1 'polypeptide(L)'
;MANGNDFKPQGKYSSATLTSEYVLNTEHAQRVHRRCFEGAARALFTIDVIARALSHGNKSFNYSEVMAAVETTITSLETEIIKERDRFKAILEANGSAGVTARYDNAAHVSFTVSTPLIMRLAQIIQAFDQMLIAAQTCWLMCYLPSDKNELVANERMRQVMRVIRKLQLMATEARNKAKADKNAAEIAVDLGDANEENDIDKETASAIEQEEAAAKNAA
;
A
#
# COMPACT_ATOMS: atom_id res chain seq x y z
N MET A 1 1.56 0.96 -20.35
CA MET A 1 2.97 1.20 -19.95
C MET A 1 3.09 0.68 -18.53
N ALA A 2 4.19 0.00 -18.18
CA ALA A 2 4.40 -0.46 -16.82
C ALA A 2 4.82 0.76 -15.98
N ASN A 3 4.00 1.12 -15.00
CA ASN A 3 4.31 2.20 -14.06
C ASN A 3 5.61 1.87 -13.32
N GLY A 4 6.34 2.88 -12.89
CA GLY A 4 7.54 2.70 -12.08
C GLY A 4 7.23 1.80 -10.89
N ASN A 5 7.92 0.66 -10.77
CA ASN A 5 7.66 -0.26 -9.66
C ASN A 5 8.33 0.20 -8.34
N ASP A 6 8.98 1.36 -8.35
CA ASP A 6 9.82 1.82 -7.25
C ASP A 6 9.86 3.35 -7.16
N PHE A 7 9.65 3.88 -5.96
CA PHE A 7 9.80 5.30 -5.67
C PHE A 7 11.17 5.57 -5.04
N LYS A 8 11.97 6.41 -5.70
CA LYS A 8 13.28 6.85 -5.22
C LYS A 8 13.27 8.36 -4.96
N PRO A 9 13.40 8.82 -3.70
CA PRO A 9 13.41 10.25 -3.39
C PRO A 9 14.56 10.98 -4.08
N GLN A 10 14.29 12.14 -4.67
CA GLN A 10 15.30 12.99 -5.33
C GLN A 10 15.54 14.31 -4.59
N GLY A 11 15.74 14.23 -3.27
CA GLY A 11 16.00 15.40 -2.42
C GLY A 11 17.41 15.98 -2.60
N LYS A 12 17.61 17.23 -2.18
CA LYS A 12 18.90 17.93 -2.27
C LYS A 12 20.01 17.31 -1.40
N TYR A 13 19.65 16.75 -0.25
CA TYR A 13 20.60 16.19 0.73
C TYR A 13 20.56 14.67 0.72
N SER A 14 21.65 14.04 1.17
CA SER A 14 21.72 12.58 1.32
C SER A 14 20.69 12.08 2.34
N SER A 15 19.89 11.09 1.95
CA SER A 15 18.94 10.40 2.82
C SER A 15 19.27 8.91 2.89
N ALA A 16 19.01 8.30 4.04
CA ALA A 16 19.19 6.86 4.21
C ALA A 16 18.07 6.11 3.49
N THR A 17 18.44 5.19 2.61
CA THR A 17 17.49 4.33 1.89
C THR A 17 17.94 2.88 1.96
N LEU A 18 17.00 1.95 2.03
CA LEU A 18 17.24 0.52 1.98
C LEU A 18 16.60 -0.07 0.71
N THR A 19 17.33 -0.91 -0.02
CA THR A 19 16.72 -1.74 -1.08
C THR A 19 16.13 -2.99 -0.47
N SER A 20 14.92 -3.35 -0.87
CA SER A 20 14.22 -4.54 -0.41
C SER A 20 13.51 -5.23 -1.58
N GLU A 21 13.08 -6.45 -1.35
CA GLU A 21 12.40 -7.27 -2.34
C GLU A 21 11.33 -8.14 -1.68
N TYR A 22 10.29 -8.47 -2.45
CA TYR A 22 9.35 -9.53 -2.10
C TYR A 22 8.90 -10.26 -3.37
N VAL A 23 8.30 -11.44 -3.16
CA VAL A 23 7.68 -12.25 -4.21
C VAL A 23 6.17 -12.20 -4.04
N LEU A 24 5.45 -11.89 -5.12
CA LEU A 24 3.98 -11.88 -5.17
C LEU A 24 3.49 -12.94 -6.15
N ASN A 25 2.64 -13.85 -5.68
CA ASN A 25 2.20 -15.01 -6.46
C ASN A 25 0.86 -14.75 -7.16
N THR A 26 -0.06 -14.08 -6.49
CA THR A 26 -1.42 -13.85 -7.00
C THR A 26 -1.51 -12.62 -7.88
N GLU A 27 -2.28 -12.69 -8.97
CA GLU A 27 -2.46 -11.55 -9.89
C GLU A 27 -3.07 -10.33 -9.17
N HIS A 28 -3.94 -10.52 -8.17
CA HIS A 28 -4.49 -9.42 -7.40
C HIS A 28 -3.42 -8.68 -6.61
N ALA A 29 -2.51 -9.38 -5.94
CA ALA A 29 -1.40 -8.73 -5.23
C ALA A 29 -0.42 -8.07 -6.20
N GLN A 30 -0.09 -8.74 -7.31
CA GLN A 30 0.76 -8.17 -8.37
C GLN A 30 0.15 -6.90 -8.96
N ARG A 31 -1.17 -6.89 -9.19
CA ARG A 31 -1.90 -5.72 -9.70
C ARG A 31 -1.90 -4.56 -8.70
N VAL A 32 -2.11 -4.82 -7.41
CA VAL A 32 -1.99 -3.79 -6.36
C VAL A 32 -0.60 -3.18 -6.35
N HIS A 33 0.44 -4.02 -6.40
CA HIS A 33 1.81 -3.53 -6.47
C HIS A 33 2.02 -2.64 -7.70
N ARG A 34 1.79 -3.22 -8.89
CA ARG A 34 2.05 -2.61 -10.20
C ARG A 34 1.32 -1.28 -10.41
N ARG A 35 0.12 -1.12 -9.84
CA ARG A 35 -0.72 0.07 -10.08
C ARG A 35 -0.70 1.09 -8.95
N CYS A 36 -0.29 0.70 -7.74
CA CYS A 36 -0.53 1.54 -6.57
C CYS A 36 0.67 1.68 -5.63
N PHE A 37 1.69 0.81 -5.71
CA PHE A 37 2.77 0.81 -4.73
C PHE A 37 3.62 2.07 -4.78
N GLU A 38 4.03 2.50 -5.98
CA GLU A 38 4.86 3.70 -6.16
C GLU A 38 4.14 4.96 -5.65
N GLY A 39 2.88 5.16 -6.05
CA GLY A 39 2.06 6.28 -5.57
C GLY A 39 1.86 6.25 -4.04
N ALA A 40 1.68 5.06 -3.45
CA ALA A 40 1.59 4.92 -2.00
C ALA A 40 2.92 5.24 -1.30
N ALA A 41 4.05 4.75 -1.84
CA ALA A 41 5.38 4.98 -1.28
C ALA A 41 5.74 6.47 -1.32
N ARG A 42 5.45 7.13 -2.44
CA ARG A 42 5.58 8.57 -2.62
C ARG A 42 4.72 9.36 -1.64
N ALA A 43 3.46 8.95 -1.43
CA ALA A 43 2.57 9.58 -0.47
C ALA A 43 3.11 9.47 0.98
N LEU A 44 3.57 8.28 1.38
CA LEU A 44 4.14 8.05 2.71
C LEU A 44 5.41 8.86 2.96
N PHE A 45 6.30 8.94 1.96
CA PHE A 45 7.48 9.80 2.03
C PHE A 45 7.08 11.28 2.16
N THR A 46 6.12 11.73 1.36
CA THR A 46 5.64 13.13 1.37
C THR A 46 5.09 13.51 2.74
N ILE A 47 4.26 12.66 3.34
CA ILE A 47 3.68 12.92 4.67
C ILE A 47 4.77 13.03 5.73
N ASP A 48 5.73 12.09 5.74
CA ASP A 48 6.82 12.05 6.72
C ASP A 48 7.70 13.31 6.66
N VAL A 49 8.17 13.69 5.46
CA VAL A 49 9.04 14.86 5.25
C VAL A 49 8.31 16.15 5.65
N ILE A 50 7.08 16.35 5.18
CA ILE A 50 6.31 17.56 5.48
C ILE A 50 6.01 17.64 6.98
N ALA A 51 5.53 16.56 7.59
CA ALA A 51 5.19 16.56 9.02
C ALA A 51 6.42 16.92 9.87
N ARG A 52 7.60 16.38 9.53
CA ARG A 52 8.85 16.70 10.21
C ARG A 52 9.21 18.18 10.05
N ALA A 53 9.18 18.70 8.82
CA ALA A 53 9.51 20.10 8.55
C ALA A 53 8.57 21.07 9.28
N LEU A 54 7.26 20.82 9.25
CA LEU A 54 6.26 21.63 9.96
C LEU A 54 6.47 21.60 11.49
N SER A 55 6.88 20.46 12.05
CA SER A 55 7.18 20.35 13.48
C SER A 55 8.43 21.12 13.90
N HIS A 56 9.42 21.24 13.02
CA HIS A 56 10.62 22.05 13.28
C HIS A 56 10.30 23.56 13.21
N GLY A 57 9.44 23.97 12.28
CA GLY A 57 9.04 25.37 12.11
C GLY A 57 7.98 25.86 13.11
N ASN A 58 7.17 24.94 13.66
CA ASN A 58 6.07 25.27 14.56
C ASN A 58 5.95 24.28 15.73
N LYS A 59 6.31 24.72 16.95
CA LYS A 59 6.22 23.91 18.18
C LYS A 59 4.79 23.48 18.56
N SER A 60 3.76 24.14 18.03
CA SER A 60 2.36 23.75 18.23
C SER A 60 1.90 22.65 17.25
N PHE A 61 2.64 22.43 16.16
CA PHE A 61 2.35 21.34 15.23
C PHE A 61 2.86 20.02 15.80
N ASN A 62 1.96 19.07 15.98
CA ASN A 62 2.29 17.78 16.56
C ASN A 62 2.57 16.74 15.47
N TYR A 63 3.85 16.50 15.19
CA TYR A 63 4.31 15.43 14.28
C TYR A 63 3.75 14.06 14.67
N SER A 64 3.73 13.73 15.97
CA SER A 64 3.32 12.39 16.41
C SER A 64 1.84 12.12 16.16
N GLU A 65 1.00 13.15 16.16
CA GLU A 65 -0.43 13.02 15.86
C GLU A 65 -0.67 12.66 14.39
N VAL A 66 0.04 13.32 13.46
CA VAL A 66 -0.04 13.01 12.03
C VAL A 66 0.43 11.58 11.76
N MET A 67 1.57 11.20 12.32
CA MET A 67 2.10 9.85 12.15
C MET A 67 1.20 8.80 12.79
N ALA A 68 0.61 9.07 13.96
CA ALA A 68 -0.36 8.17 14.60
C ALA A 68 -1.59 7.96 13.71
N ALA A 69 -2.07 8.99 13.00
CA ALA A 69 -3.20 8.85 12.07
C ALA A 69 -2.87 7.95 10.86
N VAL A 70 -1.65 8.09 10.31
CA VAL A 70 -1.14 7.23 9.24
C VAL A 70 -0.97 5.79 9.75
N GLU A 71 -0.33 5.61 10.90
CA GLU A 71 -0.11 4.31 11.53
C GLU A 71 -1.42 3.61 11.88
N THR A 72 -2.42 4.32 12.38
CA THR A 72 -3.76 3.76 12.65
C THR A 72 -4.40 3.24 11.37
N THR A 73 -4.30 4.00 10.28
CA THR A 73 -4.85 3.62 8.97
C THR A 73 -4.18 2.35 8.44
N ILE A 74 -2.85 2.25 8.54
CA ILE A 74 -2.07 1.09 8.12
C ILE A 74 -2.32 -0.13 9.02
N THR A 75 -2.33 0.06 10.34
CA THR A 75 -2.53 -1.01 11.34
C THR A 75 -3.93 -1.62 11.22
N SER A 76 -4.95 -0.81 10.94
CA SER A 76 -6.31 -1.31 10.70
C SER A 76 -6.34 -2.27 9.52
N LEU A 77 -5.74 -1.88 8.39
CA LEU A 77 -5.65 -2.74 7.20
C LEU A 77 -4.88 -4.02 7.48
N GLU A 78 -3.70 -3.89 8.11
CA GLU A 78 -2.85 -5.02 8.48
C GLU A 78 -3.61 -6.04 9.34
N THR A 79 -4.33 -5.56 10.36
CA THR A 79 -5.10 -6.41 11.27
C THR A 79 -6.21 -7.16 10.52
N GLU A 80 -6.93 -6.48 9.62
CA GLU A 80 -8.00 -7.09 8.84
C GLU A 80 -7.48 -8.16 7.88
N ILE A 81 -6.37 -7.90 7.19
CA ILE A 81 -5.73 -8.85 6.27
C ILE A 81 -5.17 -10.06 7.01
N ILE A 82 -4.45 -9.84 8.12
CA ILE A 82 -3.88 -10.92 8.94
C ILE A 82 -4.98 -11.81 9.51
N LYS A 83 -6.05 -11.20 10.05
CA LYS A 83 -7.19 -11.94 10.60
C LYS A 83 -7.85 -12.83 9.55
N GLU A 84 -8.07 -12.33 8.33
CA GLU A 84 -8.67 -13.14 7.26
C GLU A 84 -7.72 -14.24 6.76
N ARG A 85 -6.42 -13.95 6.65
CA ARG A 85 -5.40 -14.95 6.31
C ARG A 85 -5.44 -16.11 7.31
N ASP A 86 -5.45 -15.78 8.59
CA ASP A 86 -5.40 -16.78 9.65
C ASP A 86 -6.71 -17.58 9.74
N ARG A 87 -7.85 -16.95 9.41
CA ARG A 87 -9.12 -17.67 9.23
C ARG A 87 -9.04 -18.74 8.13
N PHE A 88 -8.49 -18.43 6.95
CA PHE A 88 -8.36 -19.43 5.88
C PHE A 88 -7.36 -20.53 6.25
N LYS A 89 -6.25 -20.18 6.91
CA LYS A 89 -5.31 -21.18 7.44
C LYS A 89 -5.96 -22.11 8.46
N ALA A 90 -6.80 -21.57 9.35
CA ALA A 90 -7.55 -22.38 10.31
C ALA A 90 -8.55 -23.32 9.63
N ILE A 91 -9.18 -22.93 8.52
CA ILE A 91 -10.04 -23.83 7.72
C ILE A 91 -9.21 -24.98 7.15
N LEU A 92 -8.03 -24.72 6.59
CA LEU A 92 -7.13 -25.77 6.09
C LEU A 92 -6.71 -26.72 7.19
N GLU A 93 -6.33 -26.20 8.36
CA GLU A 93 -5.91 -26.99 9.52
C GLU A 93 -7.06 -27.87 10.05
N ALA A 94 -8.25 -27.31 10.22
CA ALA A 94 -9.42 -28.04 10.69
C ALA A 94 -9.86 -29.19 9.77
N ASN A 95 -9.51 -29.12 8.48
CA ASN A 95 -9.78 -30.16 7.50
C ASN A 95 -8.55 -31.05 7.21
N GLY A 96 -7.53 -31.03 8.06
CA GLY A 96 -6.35 -31.90 7.94
C GLY A 96 -5.41 -31.57 6.78
N SER A 97 -5.55 -30.38 6.19
CA SER A 97 -4.76 -29.90 5.05
C SER A 97 -3.75 -28.81 5.45
N ALA A 98 -3.27 -28.86 6.70
CA ALA A 98 -2.27 -27.93 7.20
C ALA A 98 -1.00 -27.98 6.33
N GLY A 99 -0.50 -26.81 5.93
CA GLY A 99 0.71 -26.68 5.11
C GLY A 99 0.52 -26.92 3.61
N VAL A 100 -0.68 -27.33 3.16
CA VAL A 100 -1.00 -27.39 1.73
C VAL A 100 -1.13 -25.96 1.19
N THR A 101 -0.55 -25.71 0.01
CA THR A 101 -0.63 -24.43 -0.68
C THR A 101 -0.80 -24.62 -2.18
N ALA A 102 -1.59 -23.74 -2.80
CA ALA A 102 -1.73 -23.67 -4.26
C ALA A 102 -0.39 -23.29 -4.93
N ARG A 103 -0.12 -23.88 -6.09
CA ARG A 103 1.02 -23.50 -6.94
C ARG A 103 0.61 -22.36 -7.88
N TYR A 104 1.52 -21.40 -8.08
CA TYR A 104 1.37 -20.31 -9.04
C TYR A 104 2.51 -20.38 -10.05
N ASP A 105 2.17 -20.21 -11.33
CA ASP A 105 3.13 -20.41 -12.41
C ASP A 105 3.85 -19.09 -12.82
N ASN A 106 3.30 -17.92 -12.42
CA ASN A 106 3.81 -16.60 -12.82
C ASN A 106 4.01 -15.68 -11.60
N ALA A 107 4.83 -16.09 -10.64
CA ALA A 107 5.17 -15.24 -9.50
C ALA A 107 6.03 -14.04 -9.95
N ALA A 108 5.72 -12.85 -9.45
CA ALA A 108 6.47 -11.63 -9.73
C ALA A 108 7.52 -11.41 -8.63
N HIS A 109 8.78 -11.26 -9.03
CA HIS A 109 9.87 -10.81 -8.17
C HIS A 109 9.98 -9.30 -8.29
N VAL A 110 9.77 -8.61 -7.17
CA VAL A 110 9.67 -7.16 -7.12
C VAL A 110 10.76 -6.63 -6.21
N SER A 111 11.51 -5.63 -6.68
CA SER A 111 12.44 -4.85 -5.88
C SER A 111 11.95 -3.41 -5.72
N PHE A 112 12.18 -2.83 -4.54
CA PHE A 112 11.76 -1.48 -4.21
C PHE A 112 12.68 -0.83 -3.19
N THR A 113 12.58 0.49 -3.08
CA THR A 113 13.37 1.35 -2.22
C THR A 113 12.53 1.78 -1.02
N VAL A 114 13.09 1.60 0.17
CA VAL A 114 12.52 2.04 1.44
C VAL A 114 13.21 3.32 1.85
N SER A 115 12.49 4.43 1.77
CA SER A 115 12.92 5.75 2.24
C SER A 115 12.27 6.13 3.59
N THR A 116 11.20 5.45 3.99
CA THR A 116 10.58 5.58 5.32
C THR A 116 10.14 4.21 5.85
N PRO A 117 10.09 3.99 7.18
CA PRO A 117 9.68 2.71 7.75
C PRO A 117 8.27 2.27 7.31
N LEU A 118 7.37 3.22 7.04
CA LEU A 118 6.01 2.95 6.62
C LEU A 118 5.93 2.32 5.22
N ILE A 119 6.90 2.57 4.34
CA ILE A 119 6.97 1.92 3.02
C ILE A 119 7.24 0.42 3.20
N MET A 120 8.17 0.06 4.09
CA MET A 120 8.44 -1.35 4.42
C MET A 120 7.20 -2.03 5.02
N ARG A 121 6.48 -1.33 5.91
CA ARG A 121 5.26 -1.88 6.52
C ARG A 121 4.15 -2.09 5.49
N LEU A 122 3.96 -1.15 4.55
CA LEU A 122 3.02 -1.31 3.45
C LEU A 122 3.38 -2.51 2.56
N ALA A 123 4.67 -2.68 2.24
CA ALA A 123 5.18 -3.83 1.50
C ALA A 123 4.84 -5.16 2.19
N GLN A 124 5.07 -5.25 3.52
CA GLN A 124 4.72 -6.42 4.32
C GLN A 124 3.20 -6.70 4.31
N ILE A 125 2.36 -5.66 4.31
CA ILE A 125 0.90 -5.82 4.22
C ILE A 125 0.49 -6.36 2.85
N ILE A 126 1.09 -5.89 1.75
CA ILE A 126 0.82 -6.41 0.41
C ILE A 126 1.26 -7.89 0.32
N GLN A 127 2.39 -8.25 0.93
CA GLN A 127 2.82 -9.64 1.02
C GLN A 127 1.87 -10.48 1.89
N ALA A 128 1.36 -9.95 3.00
CA ALA A 128 0.35 -10.62 3.82
C ALA A 128 -0.98 -10.80 3.08
N PHE A 129 -1.35 -9.82 2.24
CA PHE A 129 -2.50 -9.91 1.34
C PHE A 129 -2.32 -11.01 0.29
N ASP A 130 -1.13 -11.12 -0.32
CA ASP A 130 -0.81 -12.23 -1.22
C ASP A 130 -0.96 -13.59 -0.51
N GLN A 131 -0.38 -13.73 0.69
CA GLN A 131 -0.50 -14.95 1.50
C GLN A 131 -1.96 -15.28 1.89
N MET A 132 -2.76 -14.26 2.18
CA MET A 132 -4.19 -14.42 2.45
C MET A 132 -4.92 -15.00 1.22
N LEU A 133 -4.64 -14.48 0.03
CA LEU A 133 -5.23 -14.97 -1.20
C LEU A 133 -4.77 -16.39 -1.55
N ILE A 134 -3.49 -16.72 -1.33
CA ILE A 134 -2.99 -18.09 -1.48
C ILE A 134 -3.77 -19.05 -0.58
N ALA A 135 -3.98 -18.69 0.69
CA ALA A 135 -4.75 -19.51 1.62
C ALA A 135 -6.22 -19.65 1.17
N ALA A 136 -6.88 -18.56 0.75
CA ALA A 136 -8.26 -18.58 0.25
C ALA A 136 -8.41 -19.45 -1.00
N GLN A 137 -7.51 -19.30 -1.97
CA GLN A 137 -7.52 -20.06 -3.22
C GLN A 137 -7.15 -21.53 -2.99
N THR A 138 -6.30 -21.82 -2.00
CA THR A 138 -6.05 -23.20 -1.56
C THR A 138 -7.32 -23.81 -0.97
N CYS A 139 -8.03 -23.10 -0.08
CA CYS A 139 -9.33 -23.56 0.42
C CYS A 139 -10.33 -23.82 -0.72
N TRP A 140 -10.33 -22.97 -1.76
CA TRP A 140 -11.18 -23.16 -2.93
C TRP A 140 -10.82 -24.42 -3.73
N LEU A 141 -9.54 -24.64 -4.05
CA LEU A 141 -9.07 -25.82 -4.77
C LEU A 141 -9.29 -27.12 -3.97
N MET A 142 -9.28 -27.04 -2.64
CA MET A 142 -9.61 -28.15 -1.74
C MET A 142 -11.12 -28.31 -1.48
N CYS A 143 -11.98 -27.57 -2.20
CA CYS A 143 -13.43 -27.58 -2.08
C CYS A 143 -14.00 -27.14 -0.71
N TYR A 144 -13.22 -26.45 0.12
CA TYR A 144 -13.67 -25.86 1.39
C TYR A 144 -14.29 -24.47 1.22
N LEU A 145 -14.00 -23.81 0.10
CA LEU A 145 -14.55 -22.51 -0.27
C LEU A 145 -15.27 -22.61 -1.63
N PRO A 146 -16.54 -22.18 -1.75
CA PRO A 146 -17.22 -22.13 -3.05
C PRO A 146 -16.57 -21.17 -4.05
N SER A 147 -16.70 -21.46 -5.36
CA SER A 147 -16.08 -20.66 -6.42
C SER A 147 -16.54 -19.20 -6.44
N ASP A 148 -17.83 -18.92 -6.18
CA ASP A 148 -18.37 -17.57 -6.09
C ASP A 148 -17.72 -16.77 -4.94
N LYS A 149 -17.42 -17.44 -3.83
CA LYS A 149 -16.79 -16.83 -2.66
C LYS A 149 -15.31 -16.54 -2.88
N ASN A 150 -14.59 -17.40 -3.60
CA ASN A 150 -13.17 -17.21 -3.88
C ASN A 150 -12.92 -15.88 -4.62
N GLU A 151 -13.66 -15.65 -5.71
CA GLU A 151 -13.50 -14.44 -6.51
C GLU A 151 -14.00 -13.19 -5.76
N LEU A 152 -15.12 -13.30 -5.03
CA LEU A 152 -15.66 -12.20 -4.23
C LEU A 152 -14.65 -11.74 -3.17
N VAL A 153 -14.07 -12.68 -2.42
CA VAL A 153 -13.06 -12.39 -1.39
C VAL A 153 -11.84 -11.71 -2.02
N ALA A 154 -11.33 -12.24 -3.13
CA ALA A 154 -10.14 -11.69 -3.78
C ALA A 154 -10.35 -10.23 -4.22
N ASN A 155 -11.49 -9.96 -4.87
CA ASN A 155 -11.82 -8.63 -5.37
C ASN A 155 -12.15 -7.64 -4.24
N GLU A 156 -12.89 -8.06 -3.21
CA GLU A 156 -13.23 -7.20 -2.08
C GLU A 156 -11.99 -6.78 -1.28
N ARG A 157 -11.12 -7.73 -0.97
CA ARG A 157 -9.89 -7.47 -0.20
C ARG A 157 -8.89 -6.64 -1.00
N MET A 158 -8.79 -6.87 -2.31
CA MET A 158 -7.99 -5.99 -3.18
C MET A 158 -8.48 -4.54 -3.13
N ARG A 159 -9.79 -4.32 -3.27
CA ARG A 159 -10.39 -2.97 -3.19
C ARG A 159 -10.19 -2.33 -1.81
N GLN A 160 -10.21 -3.11 -0.74
CA GLN A 160 -9.91 -2.63 0.61
C GLN A 160 -8.48 -2.08 0.71
N VAL A 161 -7.48 -2.81 0.20
CA VAL A 161 -6.08 -2.34 0.15
C VAL A 161 -5.98 -1.07 -0.69
N MET A 162 -6.58 -1.06 -1.87
CA MET A 162 -6.61 0.10 -2.77
C MET A 162 -7.23 1.35 -2.15
N ARG A 163 -8.36 1.22 -1.42
CA ARG A 163 -8.99 2.34 -0.71
C ARG A 163 -8.09 2.94 0.37
N VAL A 164 -7.35 2.11 1.09
CA VAL A 164 -6.38 2.59 2.08
C VAL A 164 -5.26 3.37 1.40
N ILE A 165 -4.73 2.88 0.26
CA ILE A 165 -3.75 3.61 -0.54
C ILE A 165 -4.31 4.96 -0.99
N ARG A 166 -5.56 5.01 -1.47
CA ARG A 166 -6.21 6.27 -1.85
C ARG A 166 -6.27 7.25 -0.68
N LYS A 167 -6.62 6.78 0.51
CA LYS A 167 -6.63 7.60 1.73
C LYS A 167 -5.24 8.17 2.04
N LEU A 168 -4.17 7.38 1.89
CA LEU A 168 -2.79 7.87 2.06
C LEU A 168 -2.44 8.96 1.05
N GLN A 169 -2.83 8.82 -0.22
CA GLN A 169 -2.62 9.87 -1.23
C GLN A 169 -3.36 11.17 -0.87
N LEU A 170 -4.60 11.09 -0.38
CA LEU A 170 -5.35 12.26 0.06
C LEU A 170 -4.66 12.96 1.24
N MET A 171 -4.16 12.20 2.22
CA MET A 171 -3.37 12.75 3.33
C MET A 171 -2.09 13.45 2.83
N ALA A 172 -1.42 12.91 1.81
CA ALA A 172 -0.27 13.56 1.21
C ALA A 172 -0.65 14.86 0.49
N THR A 173 -1.77 14.90 -0.23
CA THR A 173 -2.28 16.12 -0.86
C THR A 173 -2.61 17.20 0.18
N GLU A 174 -3.24 16.83 1.30
CA GLU A 174 -3.49 17.75 2.41
C GLU A 174 -2.17 18.25 3.04
N ALA A 175 -1.18 17.38 3.21
CA ALA A 175 0.14 17.76 3.70
C ALA A 175 0.82 18.76 2.77
N ARG A 176 0.82 18.51 1.45
CA ARG A 176 1.36 19.45 0.43
C ARG A 176 0.68 20.81 0.51
N ASN A 177 -0.65 20.85 0.65
CA ASN A 177 -1.38 22.11 0.78
C ASN A 177 -0.99 22.89 2.04
N LYS A 178 -0.77 22.21 3.16
CA LYS A 178 -0.26 22.82 4.40
C LYS A 178 1.17 23.34 4.22
N ALA A 179 2.05 22.56 3.59
CA ALA A 179 3.42 22.96 3.30
C ALA A 179 3.50 24.21 2.42
N LYS A 180 2.65 24.32 1.39
CA LYS A 180 2.57 25.50 0.52
C LYS A 180 2.19 26.79 1.26
N ALA A 181 1.43 26.68 2.35
CA ALA A 181 1.02 27.82 3.18
C ALA A 181 2.05 28.15 4.29
N ASP A 182 3.08 27.32 4.48
CA ASP A 182 4.09 27.51 5.50
C ASP A 182 5.15 28.54 5.08
N LYS A 183 5.78 29.20 6.06
CA LYS A 183 6.83 30.19 5.81
C LYS A 183 8.08 29.56 5.20
N ASN A 184 8.31 28.28 5.46
CA ASN A 184 9.46 27.52 4.97
C ASN A 184 9.12 26.70 3.71
N ALA A 185 8.05 27.04 2.98
CA ALA A 185 7.59 26.30 1.80
C ALA A 185 8.70 26.02 0.77
N ALA A 186 9.62 26.97 0.56
CA ALA A 186 10.73 26.80 -0.37
C ALA A 186 11.73 25.73 0.09
N GLU A 187 12.02 25.65 1.39
CA GLU A 187 12.92 24.62 1.94
C GLU A 187 12.26 23.25 1.89
N ILE A 188 10.97 23.16 2.25
CA ILE A 188 10.20 21.92 2.18
C ILE A 188 10.14 21.38 0.74
N ALA A 189 9.94 22.26 -0.24
CA ALA A 189 9.93 21.87 -1.65
C ALA A 189 11.28 21.30 -2.12
N VAL A 190 12.38 21.84 -1.61
CA VAL A 190 13.74 21.36 -1.91
C VAL A 190 13.99 19.98 -1.30
N ASP A 191 13.49 19.72 -0.09
CA ASP A 191 13.63 18.42 0.57
C ASP A 191 12.75 17.34 -0.07
N LEU A 192 11.56 17.71 -0.52
CA LEU A 192 10.65 16.80 -1.24
C LEU A 192 11.12 16.50 -2.66
N GLY A 193 11.84 17.43 -3.30
CA GLY A 193 12.28 17.29 -4.68
C GLY A 193 11.10 17.06 -5.62
N ASP A 194 11.13 15.95 -6.35
CA ASP A 194 10.07 15.57 -7.27
C ASP A 194 8.75 15.28 -6.55
N ALA A 195 8.75 14.89 -5.26
CA ALA A 195 7.57 14.57 -4.44
C ALA A 195 6.72 15.77 -4.03
N ASN A 196 7.21 16.99 -4.27
CA ASN A 196 6.58 18.23 -3.83
C ASN A 196 5.18 18.46 -4.42
N GLU A 197 4.97 17.99 -5.66
CA GLU A 197 3.69 18.13 -6.36
C GLU A 197 3.09 16.78 -6.73
N GLU A 198 1.79 16.78 -7.00
CA GLU A 198 1.12 15.60 -7.55
C GLU A 198 1.57 15.39 -8.99
N ASN A 199 2.03 14.18 -9.31
CA ASN A 199 2.54 13.84 -10.65
C ASN A 199 1.63 12.81 -11.34
N ASP A 200 2.06 12.31 -12.50
CA ASP A 200 1.26 11.37 -13.28
C ASP A 200 1.11 10.01 -12.57
N ILE A 201 2.11 9.57 -11.79
CA ILE A 201 2.02 8.35 -10.98
C ILE A 201 0.90 8.46 -9.92
N ASP A 202 0.79 9.62 -9.27
CA ASP A 202 -0.25 9.87 -8.27
C ASP A 202 -1.64 9.78 -8.92
N LYS A 203 -1.81 10.39 -10.11
CA LYS A 203 -3.05 10.38 -10.89
C LYS A 203 -3.39 9.00 -11.44
N GLU A 204 -2.40 8.26 -11.95
CA GLU A 204 -2.58 6.91 -12.46
C GLU A 204 -2.99 5.96 -11.34
N THR A 205 -2.38 6.09 -10.16
CA THR A 205 -2.77 5.34 -8.97
C THR A 205 -4.23 5.65 -8.59
N ALA A 206 -4.60 6.92 -8.54
CA ALA A 206 -5.96 7.34 -8.24
C ALA A 206 -6.98 6.80 -9.27
N SER A 207 -6.66 6.94 -10.56
CA SER A 207 -7.50 6.45 -11.66
C SER A 207 -7.66 4.93 -11.63
N ALA A 208 -6.58 4.19 -11.36
CA ALA A 208 -6.64 2.74 -11.21
C ALA A 208 -7.60 2.32 -10.08
N ILE A 209 -7.57 3.02 -8.94
CA ILE A 209 -8.46 2.75 -7.81
C ILE A 209 -9.92 3.07 -8.17
N GLU A 210 -10.16 4.22 -8.81
CA GLU A 210 -11.50 4.63 -9.25
C GLU A 210 -12.09 3.67 -10.29
N GLN A 211 -11.28 3.17 -11.23
CA GLN A 211 -11.71 2.17 -12.22
C GLN A 211 -12.12 0.85 -11.55
N GLU A 212 -11.36 0.37 -10.57
CA GLU A 212 -11.67 -0.86 -9.83
C GLU A 212 -12.93 -0.71 -8.96
N GLU A 213 -13.18 0.48 -8.40
CA GLU A 213 -14.43 0.77 -7.70
C GLU A 213 -15.64 0.88 -8.63
N ALA A 214 -15.47 1.52 -9.80
CA ALA A 214 -16.54 1.62 -10.81
C ALA A 214 -16.91 0.25 -11.38
N ALA A 215 -15.92 -0.60 -11.65
CA ALA A 215 -16.14 -1.97 -12.09
C ALA A 215 -16.96 -2.77 -11.07
N ALA A 216 -16.72 -2.58 -9.77
CA ALA A 216 -17.50 -3.23 -8.72
C ALA A 216 -18.96 -2.77 -8.66
N LYS A 217 -19.23 -1.47 -8.89
CA LYS A 217 -20.60 -0.92 -8.91
C LYS A 217 -21.42 -1.42 -10.09
N ASN A 218 -20.78 -1.68 -11.23
CA ASN A 218 -21.46 -2.19 -12.43
C ASN A 218 -21.70 -3.71 -12.37
N ALA A 219 -21.04 -4.42 -11.45
CA ALA A 219 -21.16 -5.87 -11.27
C ALA A 219 -22.10 -6.26 -10.11
N ALA A 220 -22.60 -5.29 -9.34
CA ALA A 220 -23.54 -5.46 -8.23
C ALA A 220 -24.98 -5.13 -8.66
#